data_AF-A0A1S3Y7J8-F1
#
_entry.id   AF-A0A1S3Y7J8-F1
#
_cell.length_a   1.000
_cell.length_b   1.000
_cell.length_c   1.000
_cell.angle_alpha   90.00
_cell.angle_beta   90.00
_cell.angle_gamma   90.00
#
_symmetry.space_group_name_H-M   'P 1'
#
loop_
_entity.id
_entity.type
_entity.pdbx_description
1 polymer ?
#
loop_
_entity_poly.entity_id
_entity_poly.type
_entity_poly.pdbx_seq_one_letter_code
_entity_poly.pdbx_strand_id
1 'polypeptide(L)'
;MTLLEPAQSLANLIYIGYNCGAASALRLTRRRSVDRKKQQTDRNVYQCFVFGPKGSGKSALLKSLLGRPFSENYAATTDEHYAVNVVDRLGGTKRTLVLGEIPEDEVKMLLSNKESLASCDVAVFVYDR
;
A
#
# COMPACT_ATOMS: atom_id res chain seq x y z
N MET A 1 6.37 -5.11 -3.62
CA MET A 1 6.74 -6.39 -4.25
C MET A 1 5.82 -7.51 -3.80
N THR A 2 6.05 -8.24 -2.70
CA THR A 2 5.29 -9.48 -2.40
C THR A 2 3.77 -9.35 -2.28
N LEU A 3 3.27 -8.22 -1.76
CA LEU A 3 1.83 -7.95 -1.64
C LEU A 3 1.13 -7.79 -3.00
N LEU A 4 1.81 -7.14 -3.95
CA LEU A 4 1.28 -6.79 -5.27
C LEU A 4 1.58 -7.89 -6.30
N GLU A 5 2.81 -8.38 -6.27
CA GLU A 5 3.36 -9.31 -7.26
C GLU A 5 4.11 -10.46 -6.55
N PRO A 6 3.37 -11.45 -6.00
CA PRO A 6 3.97 -12.56 -5.30
C PRO A 6 4.84 -13.44 -6.21
N ALA A 7 4.47 -13.59 -7.48
CA ALA A 7 5.23 -14.37 -8.47
C ALA A 7 6.59 -13.73 -8.77
N GLN A 8 6.62 -12.42 -9.04
CA GLN A 8 7.87 -11.69 -9.27
C GLN A 8 8.75 -11.69 -8.02
N SER A 9 8.14 -11.53 -6.84
CA SER A 9 8.86 -11.63 -5.57
C SER A 9 9.54 -12.98 -5.40
N LEU A 10 8.88 -14.09 -5.78
CA LEU A 10 9.46 -15.43 -5.70
C LEU A 10 10.56 -15.64 -6.75
N ALA A 11 10.38 -15.16 -7.98
CA ALA A 11 11.41 -15.21 -9.02
C ALA A 11 12.68 -14.48 -8.56
N ASN A 12 12.54 -13.29 -7.95
CA ASN A 12 13.67 -12.54 -7.40
C ASN A 12 14.36 -13.30 -6.25
N LEU A 13 13.60 -14.01 -5.40
CA LEU A 13 14.18 -14.86 -4.34
C LEU A 13 15.02 -16.00 -4.91
N ILE A 14 14.53 -16.67 -5.96
CA ILE A 14 15.29 -17.73 -6.66
C ILE A 14 16.57 -17.14 -7.26
N TYR A 15 16.48 -15.97 -7.88
CA TYR A 15 17.63 -15.31 -8.50
C TYR A 15 18.75 -14.98 -7.51
N ILE A 16 18.42 -14.60 -6.27
CA ILE A 16 19.41 -14.34 -5.21
C ILE A 16 19.86 -15.59 -4.46
N GLY A 17 19.49 -16.79 -4.93
CA GLY A 17 19.91 -18.07 -4.34
C GLY A 17 19.14 -18.46 -3.07
N TYR A 18 17.87 -18.06 -2.95
CA TYR A 18 17.01 -18.57 -1.88
C TYR A 18 16.72 -20.06 -2.13
N ASN A 19 17.36 -20.91 -1.32
CA ASN A 19 17.39 -22.37 -1.52
C ASN A 19 16.23 -23.12 -0.83
N CYS A 20 15.32 -22.41 -0.16
CA CYS A 20 14.15 -23.03 0.47
C CYS A 20 12.92 -22.95 -0.45
N GLY A 21 11.92 -23.79 -0.21
CA GLY A 21 10.70 -23.81 -1.02
C GLY A 21 9.89 -22.52 -0.92
N ALA A 22 9.08 -22.22 -1.94
CA ALA A 22 8.22 -21.02 -1.95
C ALA A 22 7.31 -20.89 -0.71
N ALA A 23 6.88 -22.03 -0.15
CA ALA A 23 6.03 -22.09 1.03
C ALA A 23 6.70 -21.56 2.31
N SER A 24 8.04 -21.58 2.40
CA SER A 24 8.75 -20.99 3.55
C SER A 24 9.01 -19.49 3.39
N ALA A 25 8.96 -18.97 2.15
CA ALA A 25 9.14 -17.55 1.86
C ALA A 25 7.83 -16.75 1.92
N LEU A 26 6.72 -17.36 1.49
CA LEU A 26 5.44 -16.67 1.34
C LEU A 26 4.41 -17.17 2.34
N ARG A 27 3.88 -16.24 3.15
CA ARG A 27 2.78 -16.53 4.07
C ARG A 27 1.46 -16.04 3.49
N LEU A 28 0.57 -16.98 3.17
CA LEU A 28 -0.80 -16.66 2.79
C LEU A 28 -1.62 -16.25 4.02
N THR A 29 -2.29 -15.10 3.93
CA THR A 29 -3.20 -14.63 4.98
C THR A 29 -4.61 -15.11 4.69
N ARG A 30 -5.43 -15.28 5.74
CA ARG A 30 -6.83 -15.68 5.58
C ARG A 30 -7.67 -14.57 4.94
N ARG A 31 -8.87 -14.92 4.50
CA ARG A 31 -9.82 -13.98 3.87
C ARG A 31 -10.16 -12.82 4.80
N ARG A 32 -10.16 -11.59 4.27
CA ARG A 32 -10.48 -10.35 5.00
C ARG A 32 -11.86 -10.38 5.67
N SER A 33 -12.84 -11.07 5.06
CA SER A 33 -14.18 -11.22 5.63
C SER A 33 -14.20 -11.96 6.97
N VAL A 34 -13.28 -12.90 7.19
CA VAL A 34 -13.15 -13.61 8.47
C VAL A 34 -12.57 -12.69 9.54
N ASP A 35 -11.55 -11.91 9.19
CA ASP A 35 -10.95 -10.92 10.09
C ASP A 35 -11.98 -9.86 10.53
N ARG A 36 -12.78 -9.35 9.59
CA ARG A 36 -13.83 -8.37 9.88
C ARG A 36 -14.92 -8.94 10.80
N LYS A 37 -15.34 -10.19 10.60
CA LYS A 37 -16.31 -10.84 11.49
C LYS A 37 -15.77 -11.03 12.91
N LYS A 38 -14.48 -11.33 13.04
CA LYS A 38 -13.83 -11.56 14.34
C LYS A 38 -13.28 -10.29 15.01
N GLN A 39 -13.26 -9.15 14.30
CA GLN A 39 -12.60 -7.91 14.74
C GLN A 39 -11.13 -8.14 15.16
N GLN A 40 -10.47 -9.13 14.57
CA GLN A 40 -9.11 -9.54 14.89
C GLN A 40 -8.40 -9.99 13.62
N THR A 41 -7.16 -9.53 13.42
CA THR A 41 -6.36 -9.87 12.26
C THR A 41 -4.89 -10.11 12.62
N ASP A 42 -4.32 -11.12 11.98
CA ASP A 42 -2.89 -11.45 12.07
C ASP A 42 -2.09 -10.82 10.91
N ARG A 43 -2.73 -10.00 10.07
CA ARG A 43 -2.08 -9.33 8.93
C ARG A 43 -1.13 -8.25 9.39
N ASN A 44 0.11 -8.32 8.92
CA ASN A 44 1.14 -7.32 9.24
C ASN A 44 1.26 -6.21 8.19
N VAL A 45 0.71 -6.40 6.99
CA VAL A 45 0.84 -5.48 5.87
C VAL A 45 -0.55 -4.97 5.50
N TYR A 46 -0.68 -3.65 5.38
CA TYR A 46 -1.92 -2.97 5.01
C TYR A 46 -1.69 -2.05 3.82
N GLN A 47 -2.58 -2.11 2.84
CA GLN A 47 -2.55 -1.23 1.67
C GLN A 47 -3.58 -0.13 1.81
N CYS A 48 -3.13 1.11 1.63
CA CYS A 48 -3.99 2.29 1.67
C CYS A 48 -3.92 3.03 0.34
N PHE A 49 -5.09 3.37 -0.20
CA PHE A 49 -5.19 4.21 -1.40
C PHE A 49 -5.43 5.65 -1.00
N VAL A 50 -4.59 6.55 -1.52
CA VAL A 50 -4.63 7.98 -1.24
C VAL A 50 -5.28 8.68 -2.43
N PHE A 51 -6.48 9.18 -2.21
CA PHE A 51 -7.31 9.91 -3.16
C PHE A 51 -7.30 11.40 -2.87
N GLY A 52 -7.51 12.21 -3.91
CA GLY A 52 -7.62 13.66 -3.77
C GLY A 52 -7.32 14.38 -5.10
N PRO A 53 -7.71 15.66 -5.22
CA PRO A 53 -7.43 16.47 -6.41
C PRO A 53 -5.93 16.66 -6.68
N LYS A 54 -5.57 17.04 -7.91
CA LYS A 54 -4.22 17.55 -8.22
C LYS A 54 -3.89 18.73 -7.30
N GLY A 55 -2.68 18.72 -6.73
CA GLY A 55 -2.23 19.75 -5.78
C GLY A 55 -2.64 19.56 -4.32
N SER A 56 -3.48 18.57 -3.96
CA SER A 56 -3.97 18.41 -2.58
C SER A 56 -2.94 17.89 -1.56
N GLY A 57 -1.66 17.78 -1.93
CA GLY A 57 -0.61 17.30 -1.02
C GLY A 57 -0.52 15.77 -0.86
N LYS A 58 -1.18 14.98 -1.72
CA LYS A 58 -1.08 13.49 -1.71
C LYS A 58 0.37 13.00 -1.68
N SER A 59 1.21 13.49 -2.60
CA SER A 59 2.62 13.08 -2.67
C SER A 59 3.44 13.54 -1.47
N ALA A 60 3.06 14.65 -0.83
CA ALA A 60 3.67 15.11 0.41
C ALA A 60 3.36 14.15 1.57
N LEU A 61 2.13 13.62 1.65
CA LEU A 61 1.76 12.59 2.62
C LEU A 61 2.61 11.32 2.45
N LEU A 62 2.79 10.85 1.20
CA LEU A 62 3.64 9.69 0.90
C LEU A 62 5.11 9.94 1.29
N LYS A 63 5.65 11.12 0.95
CA LYS A 63 7.02 11.51 1.32
C LYS A 63 7.20 11.62 2.84
N SER A 64 6.21 12.18 3.53
CA SER A 64 6.22 12.30 4.99
C SER A 64 6.24 10.93 5.68
N LEU A 65 5.54 9.93 5.13
CA LEU A 65 5.62 8.56 5.65
C LEU A 65 7.05 8.00 5.61
N LEU A 66 7.84 8.40 4.61
CA LEU A 66 9.26 8.02 4.46
C LEU A 66 10.22 8.91 5.26
N GLY A 67 9.71 9.85 6.07
CA GLY A 67 10.52 10.82 6.81
C GLY A 67 11.22 11.85 5.92
N ARG A 68 10.76 12.03 4.67
CA ARG A 68 11.32 13.03 3.75
C ARG A 68 10.66 14.39 3.99
N PRO A 69 11.43 15.49 3.96
CA PRO A 69 10.88 16.83 4.15
C PRO A 69 9.92 17.20 3.03
N PHE A 70 9.02 18.14 3.34
CA PHE A 70 8.17 18.76 2.33
C PHE A 70 9.03 19.50 1.30
N SER A 71 8.58 19.51 0.04
CA SER A 71 9.20 20.27 -1.03
C SER A 71 8.11 20.99 -1.79
N GLU A 72 8.29 22.30 -1.99
CA GLU A 72 7.38 23.17 -2.75
C GLU A 72 7.41 22.88 -4.26
N ASN A 73 8.41 22.13 -4.73
CA ASN A 73 8.51 21.73 -6.12
C ASN A 73 7.43 20.70 -6.45
N TYR A 74 6.36 21.16 -7.08
CA TYR A 74 5.30 20.31 -7.59
C TYR A 74 5.78 19.54 -8.83
N ALA A 75 5.76 18.22 -8.74
CA ALA A 75 5.87 17.34 -9.89
C ALA A 75 4.51 16.66 -10.07
N ALA A 76 3.91 16.81 -11.25
CA ALA A 76 2.67 16.10 -11.55
C ALA A 76 2.92 14.59 -11.49
N THR A 77 2.10 13.87 -10.74
CA THR A 77 2.12 12.41 -10.67
C THR A 77 1.45 11.86 -11.94
N THR A 78 2.26 11.55 -12.94
CA THR A 78 1.83 10.82 -14.15
C THR A 78 1.82 9.31 -13.94
N ASP A 79 2.57 8.81 -12.96
CA ASP A 79 2.71 7.38 -12.65
C ASP A 79 2.16 7.04 -11.27
N GLU A 80 1.87 5.76 -11.02
CA GLU A 80 1.52 5.25 -9.69
C GLU A 80 2.70 5.45 -8.72
N HIS A 81 2.46 6.19 -7.63
CA HIS A 81 3.46 6.41 -6.60
C HIS A 81 3.14 5.56 -5.38
N TYR A 82 4.11 4.76 -4.94
CA TYR A 82 4.00 3.97 -3.72
C TYR A 82 5.03 4.41 -2.67
N ALA A 83 4.58 4.50 -1.43
CA ALA A 83 5.45 4.66 -0.27
C ALA A 83 5.16 3.53 0.73
N VAL A 84 6.22 2.90 1.22
CA VAL A 84 6.11 1.79 2.18
C VAL A 84 6.96 2.10 3.40
N ASN A 85 6.37 2.04 4.58
CA ASN A 85 7.12 2.14 5.83
C ASN A 85 6.51 1.27 6.93
N VAL A 86 7.30 0.99 7.96
CA VAL A 86 6.86 0.33 9.18
C VAL A 86 6.36 1.38 10.16
N VAL A 87 5.17 1.18 10.69
CA VAL A 87 4.52 2.03 11.68
C VAL A 87 4.33 1.23 12.95
N ASP A 88 4.72 1.81 14.08
CA ASP A 88 4.54 1.23 15.40
C ASP A 88 3.15 1.56 15.93
N ARG A 89 2.34 0.54 16.25
CA ARG A 89 1.10 0.77 17.03
C ARG A 89 1.44 0.94 18.50
N LEU A 90 0.60 1.73 19.18
CA LEU A 90 0.50 1.74 20.64
C LEU A 90 0.36 0.28 21.13
N GLY A 91 1.33 -0.17 21.95
CA GLY A 91 1.47 -1.58 22.36
C GLY A 91 2.59 -2.37 21.67
N GLY A 92 3.49 -1.71 20.92
CA GLY A 92 4.74 -2.31 20.44
C GLY A 92 4.61 -3.23 19.22
N THR A 93 3.41 -3.34 18.64
CA THR A 93 3.19 -4.15 17.44
C THR A 93 3.54 -3.35 16.19
N LYS A 94 4.54 -3.81 15.44
CA LYS A 94 4.97 -3.20 14.18
C LYS A 94 4.10 -3.68 13.04
N ARG A 95 3.62 -2.76 12.20
CA ARG A 95 2.86 -3.08 10.98
C ARG A 95 3.46 -2.33 9.80
N THR A 96 3.47 -2.94 8.64
CA THR A 96 3.89 -2.31 7.38
C THR A 96 2.69 -1.64 6.73
N LEU A 97 2.83 -0.37 6.40
CA LEU A 97 1.82 0.42 5.73
C LEU A 97 2.32 0.76 4.31
N VAL A 98 1.50 0.44 3.32
CA VAL A 98 1.75 0.67 1.89
C VAL A 98 0.77 1.75 1.43
N LEU A 99 1.25 2.97 1.24
CA LEU A 99 0.47 4.04 0.61
C LEU A 99 0.65 3.95 -0.91
N GLY A 100 -0.45 3.81 -1.63
CA GLY A 100 -0.51 4.04 -3.08
C GLY A 100 -1.25 5.34 -3.35
N GLU A 101 -0.59 6.30 -3.97
CA GLU A 101 -1.22 7.51 -4.47
C GLU A 101 -1.99 7.19 -5.76
N ILE A 102 -3.26 7.61 -5.79
CA ILE A 102 -4.10 7.43 -6.96
C ILE A 102 -4.21 8.77 -7.71
N PRO A 103 -3.76 8.83 -8.98
CA PRO A 103 -3.94 10.00 -9.82
C PRO A 103 -5.42 10.32 -10.01
N GLU A 104 -5.78 11.61 -10.04
CA GLU A 104 -7.17 12.07 -10.19
C GLU A 104 -7.85 11.51 -11.44
N ASP A 105 -7.10 11.40 -12.54
CA ASP A 105 -7.59 10.93 -13.83
C ASP A 105 -7.95 9.43 -13.79
N GLU A 106 -7.28 8.65 -12.94
CA GLU A 106 -7.49 7.20 -12.79
C GLU A 106 -8.62 6.85 -11.81
N VAL A 107 -9.05 7.79 -10.97
CA VAL A 107 -10.09 7.55 -9.96
C VAL A 107 -11.37 7.00 -10.61
N LYS A 108 -11.82 7.59 -11.73
CA LYS A 108 -13.03 7.14 -12.42
C LYS A 108 -12.94 5.69 -12.88
N MET A 109 -11.77 5.30 -13.42
CA MET A 109 -11.52 3.95 -13.89
C MET A 109 -11.46 2.95 -12.71
N LEU A 110 -10.78 3.32 -11.63
CA LEU A 110 -10.69 2.51 -10.41
C LEU A 110 -12.03 2.32 -9.72
N LEU A 111 -12.89 3.34 -9.73
CA LEU A 111 -14.24 3.25 -9.15
C LEU A 111 -15.22 2.47 -10.04
N SER A 112 -14.91 2.31 -11.34
CA SER A 112 -15.76 1.58 -12.27
C SER A 112 -15.71 0.06 -12.05
N ASN A 113 -14.59 -0.46 -11.54
CA ASN A 113 -14.44 -1.87 -11.23
C ASN A 113 -14.27 -2.10 -9.72
N LYS A 114 -15.22 -2.83 -9.12
CA LYS A 114 -15.17 -3.21 -7.70
C LYS A 114 -13.94 -4.05 -7.35
N GLU A 115 -13.40 -4.80 -8.31
CA GLU A 115 -12.21 -5.64 -8.11
C GLU A 115 -10.93 -4.81 -7.93
N SER A 116 -10.84 -3.64 -8.58
CA SER A 116 -9.68 -2.75 -8.46
C SER A 116 -9.51 -2.22 -7.03
N LEU A 117 -10.60 -2.09 -6.28
CA LEU A 117 -10.58 -1.70 -4.86
C LEU A 117 -10.47 -2.88 -3.90
N ALA A 118 -10.48 -4.12 -4.38
CA ALA A 118 -10.47 -5.30 -3.51
C ALA A 118 -9.16 -5.40 -2.70
N SER A 119 -8.05 -4.95 -3.27
CA SER A 119 -6.73 -4.88 -2.64
C SER A 119 -6.67 -3.83 -1.52
N CYS A 120 -7.40 -2.71 -1.65
CA CYS A 120 -7.42 -1.62 -0.67
C CYS A 120 -7.97 -2.07 0.70
N ASP A 121 -7.17 -1.88 1.76
CA ASP A 121 -7.63 -2.03 3.15
C ASP A 121 -8.25 -0.75 3.70
N VAL A 122 -7.68 0.41 3.35
CA VAL A 122 -8.10 1.74 3.85
C VAL A 122 -8.03 2.78 2.73
N ALA A 123 -9.10 3.56 2.54
CA ALA A 123 -9.10 4.70 1.65
C ALA A 123 -8.81 5.99 2.45
N VAL A 124 -7.87 6.80 1.96
CA VAL A 124 -7.48 8.09 2.54
C VAL A 124 -7.85 9.18 1.55
N PHE A 125 -8.70 10.11 1.96
CA PHE A 125 -9.11 11.26 1.13
C PHE A 125 -8.40 12.51 1.62
N VAL A 126 -7.58 13.11 0.76
CA VAL A 126 -6.78 14.29 1.05
C VAL A 126 -7.31 15.48 0.25
N TYR A 127 -7.54 16.59 0.95
CA TYR A 127 -7.97 17.85 0.37
C TYR A 127 -7.11 18.99 0.93
N ASP A 128 -6.95 20.04 0.14
CA ASP A 128 -6.31 21.29 0.57
C ASP A 128 -7.39 22.27 1.08
N ARG A 129 -7.00 23.17 2.00
CA ARG A 129 -7.91 24.13 2.64
C ARG A 129 -8.03 25.45 1.88
#